data_AF-A0A5B9W6T2-F1
#
_entry.id   AF-A0A5B9W6T2-F1
#
_cell.length_a   1.000
_cell.length_b   1.000
_cell.length_c   1.000
_cell.angle_alpha   90.00
_cell.angle_beta   90.00
_cell.angle_gamma   90.00
#
_symmetry.space_group_name_H-M   'P 1'
#
loop_
_entity.id
_entity.type
_entity.pdbx_description
1 polymer ?
#
loop_
_entity_poly.entity_id
_entity_poly.type
_entity_poly.pdbx_seq_one_letter_code
_entity_poly.pdbx_strand_id
1 'polypeptide(L)'
;MIVPGFDPRDFSGQTRLFPLPGVVVFPHAVVPLHIFEPRYRQMTEDALESDRLITLVQIRRPPAGEGWKEPVPIEETGCLGQILQHVRLPDGRFNMLLLGLKRVAIRSEVEGPKLYRTAEVDILEDDEPEARDDPRREELVDLFRRFHEERAELGAELIELLEKPLPLGPLSDIMAHALALPPVLKQDLLGETAVDRRVAILLNVLRELVPGGRPKRTFPPPFSLN
;
A
#
# COMPACT_ATOMS: atom_id res chain seq x y z
N MET A 1 -1.53 -21.31 -13.34
CA MET A 1 -2.06 -21.71 -12.01
C MET A 1 -2.89 -20.55 -11.52
N ILE A 2 -4.21 -20.72 -11.38
CA ILE A 2 -5.07 -19.67 -10.81
C ILE A 2 -4.74 -19.62 -9.31
N VAL A 3 -4.30 -18.46 -8.83
CA VAL A 3 -4.07 -18.26 -7.40
C VAL A 3 -5.44 -18.23 -6.72
N PRO A 4 -5.69 -19.06 -5.69
CA PRO A 4 -6.96 -19.00 -4.98
C PRO A 4 -7.19 -17.58 -4.44
N GLY A 5 -8.40 -17.05 -4.62
CA GLY A 5 -8.77 -15.78 -4.03
C GLY A 5 -8.61 -15.82 -2.51
N PHE A 6 -8.06 -14.77 -1.92
CA PHE A 6 -7.97 -14.62 -0.48
C PHE A 6 -9.36 -14.31 0.12
N ASP A 7 -9.76 -15.06 1.14
CA ASP A 7 -10.94 -14.77 1.97
C ASP A 7 -10.47 -14.34 3.37
N PRO A 8 -10.74 -13.10 3.81
CA PRO A 8 -10.38 -12.63 5.14
C PRO A 8 -10.88 -13.50 6.30
N ARG A 9 -11.98 -14.24 6.10
CA ARG A 9 -12.57 -15.11 7.14
C ARG A 9 -11.77 -16.38 7.40
N ASP A 10 -10.96 -16.79 6.43
CA ASP A 10 -10.10 -17.96 6.53
C ASP A 10 -8.68 -17.60 7.01
N PHE A 11 -8.41 -16.30 7.21
CA PHE A 11 -7.12 -15.83 7.70
C PHE A 11 -6.93 -16.19 9.16
N SER A 12 -5.81 -16.84 9.48
CA SER A 12 -5.51 -17.35 10.83
C SER A 12 -5.23 -16.26 11.87
N GLY A 13 -5.09 -15.01 11.45
CA GLY A 13 -4.58 -13.92 12.29
C GLY A 13 -3.07 -13.95 12.49
N GLN A 14 -2.34 -14.88 11.85
CA GLN A 14 -0.89 -14.95 11.89
C GLN A 14 -0.28 -14.75 10.50
N THR A 15 0.82 -14.01 10.42
CA THR A 15 1.52 -13.74 9.17
C THR A 15 3.03 -13.85 9.32
N ARG A 16 3.68 -14.12 8.19
CA ARG A 16 5.12 -13.95 8.01
C ARG A 16 5.39 -12.47 7.76
N LEU A 17 6.37 -11.90 8.45
CA LEU A 17 6.75 -10.51 8.26
C LEU A 17 7.91 -10.42 7.27
N PHE A 18 7.79 -9.49 6.33
CA PHE A 18 8.84 -9.08 5.41
C PHE A 18 9.21 -7.61 5.66
N PRO A 19 10.07 -7.33 6.66
CA PRO A 19 10.55 -5.98 6.93
C PRO A 19 11.46 -5.47 5.82
N LEU A 20 11.10 -4.33 5.23
CA LEU A 20 11.89 -3.66 4.20
C LEU A 20 12.17 -2.19 4.57
N PRO A 21 13.37 -1.66 4.30
CA PRO A 21 13.65 -0.24 4.51
C PRO A 21 13.18 0.60 3.33
N GLY A 22 12.40 1.64 3.60
CA GLY A 22 11.96 2.61 2.59
C GLY A 22 10.83 2.13 1.69
N VAL A 23 10.24 0.95 1.95
CA VAL A 23 9.21 0.35 1.10
C VAL A 23 7.89 0.27 1.86
N VAL A 24 6.85 0.90 1.31
CA VAL A 24 5.47 0.83 1.79
C VAL A 24 4.60 0.36 0.64
N VAL A 25 3.88 -0.74 0.86
CA VAL A 25 2.97 -1.34 -0.13
C VAL A 25 1.54 -1.14 0.33
N PHE A 26 0.65 -0.84 -0.61
CA PHE A 26 -0.77 -0.62 -0.36
C PHE A 26 -1.59 -1.81 -0.84
N PRO A 27 -2.83 -1.98 -0.34
CA PRO A 27 -3.79 -2.87 -0.98
C PRO A 27 -3.92 -2.58 -2.48
N HIS A 28 -4.24 -3.60 -3.27
CA HIS A 28 -4.40 -3.57 -4.74
C HIS A 28 -3.11 -3.39 -5.54
N ALA A 29 -2.01 -2.96 -4.93
CA ALA A 29 -0.72 -2.80 -5.61
C ALA A 29 -0.07 -4.15 -5.91
N VAL A 30 0.50 -4.28 -7.12
CA VAL A 30 1.33 -5.44 -7.50
C VAL A 30 2.79 -5.02 -7.49
N VAL A 31 3.59 -5.66 -6.65
CA VAL A 31 5.01 -5.31 -6.43
C VAL A 31 5.92 -6.46 -6.86
N PRO A 32 6.86 -6.24 -7.79
CA PRO A 32 7.89 -7.21 -8.12
C PRO A 32 8.98 -7.21 -7.04
N LEU A 33 9.37 -8.40 -6.58
CA LEU A 33 10.35 -8.58 -5.52
C LEU A 33 11.43 -9.59 -5.93
N HIS A 34 12.68 -9.25 -5.68
CA HIS A 34 13.83 -10.16 -5.78
C HIS A 34 14.26 -10.62 -4.39
N ILE A 35 14.15 -11.92 -4.12
CA ILE A 35 14.39 -12.51 -2.81
C ILE A 35 15.70 -13.26 -2.83
N PHE A 36 16.68 -12.74 -2.09
CA PHE A 36 18.02 -13.27 -2.06
C PHE A 36 18.53 -13.65 -0.65
N GLU A 37 18.06 -12.97 0.40
CA GLU A 37 18.48 -13.26 1.76
C GLU A 37 17.98 -14.64 2.23
N PRO A 38 18.81 -15.46 2.90
CA PRO A 38 18.43 -16.80 3.36
C PRO A 38 17.12 -16.84 4.17
N ARG A 39 16.92 -15.87 5.07
CA ARG A 39 15.68 -15.77 5.88
C ARG A 39 14.42 -15.60 5.03
N TYR A 40 14.48 -14.76 4.00
CA TYR A 40 13.34 -14.48 3.15
C TYR A 40 13.14 -15.55 2.07
N ARG A 41 14.19 -16.30 1.72
CA ARG A 41 14.08 -17.53 0.92
C ARG A 41 13.27 -18.58 1.68
N GLN A 42 13.61 -18.86 2.95
CA GLN A 42 12.83 -19.77 3.79
C GLN A 42 11.38 -19.27 3.96
N MET A 43 11.18 -17.96 4.20
CA MET A 43 9.85 -17.36 4.28
C MET A 43 9.02 -17.60 3.01
N THR A 44 9.63 -17.42 1.84
CA THR A 44 8.96 -17.59 0.54
C THR A 44 8.59 -19.05 0.31
N GLU A 45 9.49 -19.99 0.63
CA GLU A 45 9.21 -21.44 0.57
C GLU A 45 8.03 -21.81 1.48
N ASP A 46 8.07 -21.41 2.76
CA ASP A 46 7.02 -21.69 3.73
C ASP A 46 5.66 -21.07 3.31
N ALA A 47 5.66 -19.88 2.72
CA ALA A 47 4.45 -19.24 2.19
C ALA A 47 3.88 -20.03 1.00
N LEU A 48 4.73 -20.43 0.06
CA LEU A 48 4.32 -21.17 -1.14
C LEU A 48 3.76 -22.56 -0.83
N GLU A 49 4.21 -23.19 0.25
CA GLU A 49 3.73 -24.49 0.75
C GLU A 49 2.42 -24.40 1.55
N SER A 50 1.94 -23.19 1.83
CA SER A 50 0.73 -22.95 2.64
C SER A 50 -0.24 -21.95 1.99
N ASP A 51 -0.39 -20.76 2.57
CA ASP A 51 -1.41 -19.75 2.25
C ASP A 51 -0.94 -18.72 1.21
N ARG A 52 0.35 -18.72 0.86
CA ARG A 52 1.00 -17.73 -0.01
C ARG A 52 0.96 -16.31 0.54
N LEU A 53 0.72 -16.14 1.84
CA LEU A 53 0.58 -14.86 2.50
C LEU A 53 1.88 -14.42 3.16
N ILE A 54 2.24 -13.17 2.91
CA ILE A 54 3.34 -12.45 3.58
C ILE A 54 2.89 -11.02 3.85
N THR A 55 3.29 -10.45 4.97
CA THR A 55 3.00 -9.04 5.30
C THR A 55 4.24 -8.21 5.09
N LEU A 56 4.15 -7.20 4.21
CA LEU A 56 5.20 -6.21 4.06
C LEU A 56 5.01 -5.15 5.13
N VAL A 57 6.11 -4.86 5.82
CA VAL A 57 6.13 -3.86 6.88
C VAL A 57 7.37 -3.00 6.72
N GLN A 58 7.19 -1.70 6.86
CA GLN A 58 8.29 -0.75 6.81
C GLN A 58 9.16 -0.87 8.06
N ILE A 59 10.48 -0.82 7.90
CA ILE A 59 11.40 -0.70 9.02
C ILE A 59 11.35 0.74 9.57
N ARG A 60 11.12 0.87 10.87
CA ARG A 60 11.11 2.17 11.56
C ARG A 60 12.56 2.65 11.70
N ARG A 61 12.83 3.87 11.24
CA ARG A 61 14.16 4.47 11.34
C ARG A 61 14.45 4.82 12.82
N PRO A 62 15.67 4.52 13.33
CA PRO A 62 16.02 4.92 14.69
C PRO A 62 16.00 6.44 14.83
N PRO A 63 15.67 6.97 16.03
CA PRO A 63 15.79 8.39 16.33
C PRO A 63 17.20 8.93 16.05
N ALA A 64 17.30 10.23 15.76
CA ALA A 64 18.59 10.86 15.49
C ALA A 64 19.53 10.70 16.70
N GLY A 65 20.71 10.13 16.46
CA GLY A 65 21.71 9.86 17.50
C GLY A 65 21.58 8.50 18.18
N GLU A 66 20.53 7.71 17.89
CA GLU A 66 20.44 6.31 18.29
C GLU A 66 20.99 5.36 17.20
N GLY A 67 21.60 4.26 17.64
CA GLY A 67 22.01 3.17 16.76
C GLY A 67 20.83 2.27 16.38
N TRP A 68 21.05 1.42 15.38
CA TRP A 68 20.11 0.33 15.05
C TRP A 68 20.03 -0.64 16.24
N LYS A 69 18.80 -0.98 16.62
CA LYS A 69 18.51 -2.05 17.59
C LYS A 69 18.25 -3.34 16.82
N GLU A 70 18.64 -4.48 17.41
CA GLU A 70 18.29 -5.80 16.88
C GLU A 70 17.31 -6.50 17.85
N PRO A 71 16.18 -7.03 17.35
CA PRO A 71 15.71 -6.94 15.97
C PRO A 71 15.34 -5.50 15.58
N VAL A 72 15.55 -5.15 14.31
CA VAL A 72 15.20 -3.81 13.80
C VAL A 72 13.72 -3.49 14.04
N PRO A 73 13.40 -2.33 14.65
CA PRO A 73 12.03 -1.90 14.86
C PRO A 73 11.27 -1.81 13.53
N ILE A 74 10.00 -2.20 13.55
CA ILE A 74 9.09 -2.13 12.40
C ILE A 74 7.93 -1.21 12.73
N GLU A 75 7.25 -0.72 11.69
CA GLU A 75 6.02 0.02 11.87
C GLU A 75 4.87 -0.89 12.35
N GLU A 76 3.88 -0.28 12.99
CA GLU A 76 2.74 -0.98 13.60
C GLU A 76 1.70 -1.41 12.57
N THR A 77 1.72 -0.82 11.38
CA THR A 77 0.84 -1.18 10.27
C THR A 77 1.66 -1.67 9.08
N GLY A 78 1.22 -2.78 8.51
CA GLY A 78 1.76 -3.34 7.27
C GLY A 78 0.65 -3.60 6.24
N CYS A 79 1.05 -4.18 5.13
CA CYS A 79 0.13 -4.66 4.10
C CYS A 79 0.31 -6.18 3.95
N LEU A 80 -0.76 -6.92 4.26
CA LEU A 80 -0.86 -8.34 3.96
C LEU A 80 -0.93 -8.49 2.44
N GLY A 81 -0.02 -9.26 1.88
CA GLY A 81 0.05 -9.54 0.46
C GLY A 81 0.06 -11.02 0.14
N GLN A 82 -0.33 -11.35 -1.09
CA GLN A 82 -0.36 -12.71 -1.60
C GLN A 82 0.59 -12.87 -2.78
N ILE A 83 1.38 -13.95 -2.76
CA ILE A 83 2.30 -14.29 -3.83
C ILE A 83 1.49 -14.74 -5.05
N LEU A 84 1.39 -13.86 -6.04
CA LEU A 84 0.66 -14.13 -7.29
C LEU A 84 1.44 -15.06 -8.21
N GLN A 85 2.73 -14.75 -8.40
CA GLN A 85 3.61 -15.49 -9.29
C GLN A 85 5.00 -15.57 -8.66
N HIS A 86 5.73 -16.64 -8.95
CA HIS A 86 7.10 -16.78 -8.51
C HIS A 86 7.90 -17.58 -9.54
N VAL A 87 9.21 -17.33 -9.56
CA VAL A 87 10.20 -18.10 -10.28
C VAL A 87 11.35 -18.37 -9.32
N ARG A 88 11.60 -19.64 -9.00
CA ARG A 88 12.80 -20.06 -8.27
C ARG A 88 13.99 -20.09 -9.23
N LEU A 89 15.06 -19.39 -8.87
CA LEU A 89 16.29 -19.33 -9.63
C LEU A 89 17.20 -20.52 -9.30
N PRO A 90 18.17 -20.88 -10.16
CA PRO A 90 19.07 -22.02 -9.94
C PRO A 90 19.90 -21.95 -8.65
N ASP A 91 20.20 -20.75 -8.16
CA ASP A 91 20.90 -20.51 -6.89
C ASP A 91 19.97 -20.50 -5.66
N GLY A 92 18.69 -20.78 -5.87
CA GLY A 92 17.64 -20.84 -4.86
C GLY A 92 17.09 -19.49 -4.43
N ARG A 93 17.45 -18.39 -5.09
CA ARG A 93 16.76 -17.09 -4.98
C ARG A 93 15.38 -17.16 -5.65
N PHE A 94 14.54 -16.15 -5.41
CA PHE A 94 13.24 -16.04 -6.07
C PHE A 94 13.06 -14.68 -6.73
N ASN A 95 12.41 -14.65 -7.89
CA ASN A 95 11.67 -13.49 -8.35
C ASN A 95 10.19 -13.76 -8.10
N MET A 96 9.45 -12.80 -7.53
CA MET A 96 8.02 -12.94 -7.31
C MET A 96 7.25 -11.66 -7.62
N LEU A 97 5.97 -11.83 -7.94
CA LEU A 97 4.98 -10.75 -7.95
C LEU A 97 4.09 -10.93 -6.73
N LEU A 98 3.95 -9.88 -5.95
CA LEU A 98 3.11 -9.85 -4.78
C LEU A 98 1.97 -8.85 -4.93
N LEU A 99 0.74 -9.28 -4.69
CA LEU A 99 -0.42 -8.40 -4.63
C LEU A 99 -0.68 -7.99 -3.17
N GLY A 100 -0.73 -6.69 -2.90
CA GLY A 100 -1.27 -6.19 -1.63
C GLY A 100 -2.77 -6.47 -1.53
N LEU A 101 -3.20 -7.05 -0.42
CA LEU A 101 -4.60 -7.45 -0.20
C LEU A 101 -5.29 -6.54 0.81
N LYS A 102 -4.73 -6.42 2.01
CA LYS A 102 -5.36 -5.75 3.15
C LYS A 102 -4.32 -5.06 4.01
N ARG A 103 -4.72 -3.96 4.64
CA ARG A 103 -3.98 -3.37 5.76
C ARG A 103 -4.06 -4.29 6.96
N VAL A 104 -2.97 -4.39 7.71
CA VAL A 104 -2.93 -5.16 8.95
C VAL A 104 -2.25 -4.38 10.06
N ALA A 105 -2.81 -4.44 11.27
CA ALA A 105 -2.17 -3.96 12.48
C ALA A 105 -1.38 -5.10 13.12
N ILE A 106 -0.10 -4.88 13.37
CA ILE A 106 0.78 -5.84 14.05
C ILE A 106 0.52 -5.77 15.54
N ARG A 107 0.10 -6.89 16.14
CA ARG A 107 -0.21 -6.99 17.57
C ARG A 107 1.00 -7.39 18.39
N SER A 108 1.62 -8.49 17.99
CA SER A 108 2.80 -9.02 18.68
C SER A 108 3.58 -9.96 17.77
N GLU A 109 4.89 -9.90 17.87
CA GLU A 109 5.75 -10.88 17.22
C GLU A 109 5.70 -12.21 17.96
N VAL A 110 5.67 -13.29 17.18
CA VAL A 110 5.67 -14.67 17.67
C VAL A 110 7.09 -15.19 17.56
N GLU A 111 7.68 -15.58 18.70
CA GLU A 111 8.99 -16.22 18.74
C GLU A 111 8.92 -17.64 18.15
N GLY A 112 9.98 -18.04 17.46
CA GLY A 112 10.05 -19.37 16.87
C GLY A 112 11.40 -19.67 16.22
N PRO A 113 11.59 -20.91 15.73
CA PRO A 113 12.86 -21.35 15.15
C PRO A 113 13.07 -20.87 13.70
N LYS A 114 12.10 -20.13 13.13
CA LYS A 114 12.15 -19.64 11.75
C LYS A 114 13.21 -18.53 11.63
N LEU A 115 13.86 -18.46 10.46
CA LEU A 115 14.87 -17.44 10.17
C LEU A 115 14.26 -16.05 9.93
N TYR A 116 12.96 -16.00 9.66
CA TYR A 116 12.18 -14.79 9.44
C TYR A 116 11.20 -14.57 10.61
N ARG A 117 10.73 -13.33 10.74
CA ARG A 117 9.83 -12.92 11.83
C ARG A 117 8.39 -13.31 11.51
N THR A 118 7.65 -13.68 12.53
CA THR A 118 6.20 -13.96 12.45
C THR A 118 5.47 -13.08 13.44
N ALA A 119 4.22 -12.75 13.16
CA ALA A 119 3.41 -11.94 14.06
C ALA A 119 1.93 -12.32 14.02
N GLU A 120 1.26 -12.07 15.14
CA GLU A 120 -0.20 -11.96 15.21
C GLU A 120 -0.61 -10.58 14.70
N VAL A 121 -1.61 -10.53 13.83
CA VAL A 121 -2.07 -9.32 13.18
C VAL A 121 -3.59 -9.31 13.04
N ASP A 122 -4.16 -8.10 13.11
CA ASP A 122 -5.56 -7.87 12.80
C ASP A 122 -5.69 -7.23 11.42
N ILE A 123 -6.65 -7.70 10.62
CA ILE A 123 -7.05 -7.03 9.39
C ILE A 123 -7.73 -5.70 9.76
N LEU A 124 -7.27 -4.62 9.13
CA LEU A 124 -7.88 -3.32 9.24
C LEU A 124 -8.86 -3.14 8.08
N GLU A 125 -10.13 -2.92 8.40
CA GLU A 125 -11.15 -2.56 7.43
C GLU A 125 -11.16 -1.05 7.23
N ASP A 126 -11.40 -0.63 5.98
CA ASP A 126 -11.48 0.79 5.63
C ASP A 126 -12.87 1.33 6.00
N ASP A 127 -12.88 2.54 6.58
CA ASP A 127 -14.12 3.30 6.80
C ASP A 127 -14.45 4.03 5.49
N GLU A 128 -15.17 3.34 4.60
CA GLU A 128 -15.59 3.84 3.29
C GLU A 128 -16.71 4.89 3.42
N PRO A 129 -16.73 5.93 2.56
CA PRO A 129 -17.82 6.89 2.52
C PRO A 129 -19.11 6.22 2.02
N GLU A 130 -20.25 6.65 2.56
CA GLU A 130 -21.57 6.10 2.19
C GLU A 130 -21.92 6.37 0.73
N ALA A 131 -21.49 7.53 0.20
CA ALA A 131 -21.78 7.95 -1.17
C ALA A 131 -20.84 7.27 -2.16
N ARG A 132 -21.42 6.54 -3.13
CA ARG A 132 -20.66 5.91 -4.22
C ARG A 132 -20.17 6.91 -5.26
N ASP A 133 -20.98 7.93 -5.56
CA ASP A 133 -20.68 8.97 -6.54
C ASP A 133 -20.09 10.20 -5.83
N ASP A 134 -18.84 10.06 -5.40
CA ASP A 134 -18.15 11.15 -4.70
C ASP A 134 -17.44 12.10 -5.68
N PRO A 135 -17.72 13.43 -5.64
CA PRO A 135 -17.11 14.39 -6.56
C PRO A 135 -15.58 14.50 -6.41
N ARG A 136 -15.01 14.12 -5.26
CA ARG A 136 -13.55 14.10 -5.05
C ARG A 136 -12.85 13.08 -5.93
N ARG A 137 -13.57 12.07 -6.42
CA ARG A 137 -13.04 11.08 -7.37
C ARG A 137 -12.54 11.75 -8.65
N GLU A 138 -13.37 12.61 -9.25
CA GLU A 138 -13.01 13.33 -10.47
C GLU A 138 -11.81 14.23 -10.26
N GLU A 139 -11.76 14.95 -9.13
CA GLU A 139 -10.65 15.82 -8.79
C GLU A 139 -9.34 15.04 -8.58
N LEU A 140 -9.38 13.92 -7.84
CA LEU A 140 -8.22 13.05 -7.64
C LEU A 140 -7.67 12.54 -8.97
N VAL A 141 -8.54 12.02 -9.84
CA VAL A 141 -8.12 11.47 -11.15
C VAL A 141 -7.54 12.56 -12.05
N ASP A 142 -8.16 13.75 -12.09
CA ASP A 142 -7.65 14.88 -12.88
C ASP A 142 -6.26 15.32 -12.41
N LEU A 143 -6.10 15.57 -11.11
CA LEU A 143 -4.82 16.00 -10.55
C LEU A 143 -3.73 14.94 -10.72
N PHE A 144 -4.06 13.67 -10.49
CA PHE A 144 -3.12 12.56 -10.64
C PHE A 144 -2.67 12.38 -12.10
N ARG A 145 -3.59 12.51 -13.07
CA ARG A 145 -3.24 12.49 -14.50
C ARG A 145 -2.29 13.63 -14.84
N ARG A 146 -2.65 14.85 -14.48
CA ARG A 146 -1.82 16.05 -14.75
C ARG A 146 -0.42 15.93 -14.15
N PHE A 147 -0.31 15.41 -12.93
CA PHE A 147 0.98 15.18 -12.27
C PHE A 147 1.92 14.28 -13.07
N HIS A 148 1.39 13.22 -13.71
CA HIS A 148 2.23 12.28 -14.44
C HIS A 148 2.30 12.52 -15.96
N GLU A 149 1.32 13.20 -16.56
CA GLU A 149 1.38 13.63 -17.97
C GLU A 149 2.62 14.50 -18.21
N GLU A 150 2.94 15.39 -17.27
CA GLU A 150 4.15 16.23 -17.32
C GLU A 150 5.45 15.40 -17.29
N ARG A 151 5.39 14.14 -16.88
CA ARG A 151 6.56 13.26 -16.65
C ARG A 151 6.65 12.09 -17.63
N ALA A 152 5.62 11.86 -18.45
CA ALA A 152 5.46 10.67 -19.31
C ALA A 152 5.59 9.34 -18.54
N GLU A 153 5.17 9.32 -17.26
CA GLU A 153 5.37 8.19 -16.34
C GLU A 153 4.16 7.25 -16.24
N LEU A 154 3.01 7.59 -16.83
CA LEU A 154 1.81 6.75 -16.76
C LEU A 154 1.82 5.64 -17.82
N GLY A 155 1.78 4.39 -17.37
CA GLY A 155 1.46 3.25 -18.21
C GLY A 155 -0.03 3.22 -18.60
N ALA A 156 -0.33 2.74 -19.81
CA ALA A 156 -1.69 2.65 -20.35
C ALA A 156 -2.65 1.85 -19.43
N GLU A 157 -2.16 0.78 -18.79
CA GLU A 157 -2.95 -0.05 -17.88
C GLU A 157 -3.44 0.73 -16.65
N LEU A 158 -2.61 1.60 -16.08
CA LEU A 158 -2.99 2.43 -14.94
C LEU A 158 -4.02 3.50 -15.36
N ILE A 159 -3.87 4.08 -16.56
CA ILE A 159 -4.86 5.03 -17.10
C ILE A 159 -6.23 4.37 -17.25
N GLU A 160 -6.29 3.18 -17.85
CA GLU A 160 -7.53 2.43 -18.03
C GLU A 160 -8.16 2.06 -16.68
N LEU A 161 -7.34 1.70 -15.69
CA LEU A 161 -7.80 1.41 -14.34
C LEU A 161 -8.46 2.63 -13.68
N LEU A 162 -7.89 3.83 -13.84
CA LEU A 162 -8.41 5.07 -13.29
C LEU A 162 -9.71 5.54 -13.95
N GLU A 163 -10.03 5.05 -15.15
CA GLU A 163 -11.30 5.32 -15.84
C GLU A 163 -12.46 4.49 -15.29
N LYS A 164 -12.16 3.36 -14.64
CA LYS A 164 -13.19 2.49 -14.06
C LYS A 164 -13.79 3.15 -12.81
N PRO A 165 -15.09 2.99 -12.53
CA PRO A 165 -15.77 3.58 -11.38
C PRO A 165 -15.38 2.87 -10.07
N LEU A 166 -14.11 3.00 -9.68
CA LEU A 166 -13.57 2.49 -8.43
C LEU A 166 -14.07 3.35 -7.25
N PRO A 167 -14.38 2.73 -6.10
CA PRO A 167 -14.60 3.47 -4.85
C PRO A 167 -13.36 4.26 -4.42
N LEU A 168 -13.55 5.24 -3.54
CA LEU A 168 -12.48 6.12 -3.09
C LEU A 168 -11.37 5.38 -2.33
N GLY A 169 -11.68 4.35 -1.54
CA GLY A 169 -10.69 3.55 -0.82
C GLY A 169 -9.64 2.95 -1.76
N PRO A 170 -10.00 2.04 -2.69
CA PRO A 170 -9.08 1.46 -3.66
C PRO A 170 -8.39 2.50 -4.54
N LEU A 171 -9.10 3.55 -4.97
CA LEU A 171 -8.51 4.64 -5.76
C LEU A 171 -7.38 5.34 -4.99
N SER A 172 -7.62 5.66 -3.71
CA SER A 172 -6.63 6.29 -2.84
C SER A 172 -5.40 5.41 -2.64
N ASP A 173 -5.58 4.10 -2.50
CA ASP A 173 -4.49 3.14 -2.30
C ASP A 173 -3.59 3.03 -3.54
N ILE A 174 -4.22 2.91 -4.71
CA ILE A 174 -3.52 2.83 -6.00
C ILE A 174 -2.71 4.11 -6.22
N MET A 175 -3.31 5.28 -5.99
CA MET A 175 -2.62 6.57 -6.15
C MET A 175 -1.49 6.74 -5.15
N ALA A 176 -1.71 6.44 -3.87
CA ALA A 176 -0.68 6.53 -2.82
C ALA A 176 0.51 5.61 -3.12
N HIS A 177 0.26 4.43 -3.67
CA HIS A 177 1.32 3.52 -4.10
C HIS A 177 2.11 4.08 -5.28
N ALA A 178 1.42 4.57 -6.31
CA ALA A 178 2.03 5.05 -7.56
C ALA A 178 2.80 6.38 -7.40
N LEU A 179 2.39 7.25 -6.47
CA LEU A 179 3.12 8.49 -6.19
C LEU A 179 4.47 8.21 -5.54
N ALA A 180 5.51 8.92 -5.98
CA ALA A 180 6.85 8.89 -5.39
C ALA A 180 6.93 9.72 -4.09
N LEU A 181 6.13 9.36 -3.09
CA LEU A 181 6.06 10.05 -1.79
C LEU A 181 7.16 9.56 -0.82
N PRO A 182 7.60 10.42 0.12
CA PRO A 182 8.46 10.00 1.22
C PRO A 182 7.86 8.80 1.98
N PRO A 183 8.67 7.82 2.42
CA PRO A 183 8.16 6.63 3.10
C PRO A 183 7.35 6.94 4.37
N VAL A 184 7.69 8.00 5.09
CA VAL A 184 6.93 8.46 6.28
C VAL A 184 5.49 8.80 5.88
N LEU A 185 5.29 9.61 4.85
CA LEU A 185 3.96 9.97 4.37
C LEU A 185 3.21 8.76 3.79
N LYS A 186 3.91 7.84 3.10
CA LYS A 186 3.29 6.59 2.66
C LYS A 186 2.83 5.74 3.84
N GLN A 187 3.61 5.69 4.92
CA GLN A 187 3.25 4.96 6.12
C GLN A 187 2.01 5.57 6.79
N ASP A 188 1.94 6.90 6.89
CA ASP A 188 0.75 7.61 7.40
C ASP A 188 -0.51 7.26 6.57
N LEU A 189 -0.38 7.30 5.24
CA LEU A 189 -1.47 6.91 4.31
C LEU A 189 -1.84 5.43 4.40
N LEU A 190 -0.87 4.54 4.67
CA LEU A 190 -1.15 3.11 4.86
C LEU A 190 -1.88 2.87 6.19
N GLY A 191 -1.50 3.59 7.25
CA GLY A 191 -2.10 3.47 8.59
C GLY A 191 -3.49 4.09 8.73
N GLU A 192 -3.84 5.05 7.88
CA GLU A 192 -5.12 5.75 7.95
C GLU A 192 -6.26 4.91 7.34
N THR A 193 -7.16 4.37 8.16
CA THR A 193 -8.32 3.57 7.70
C THR A 193 -9.49 4.40 7.22
N ALA A 194 -9.59 5.68 7.63
CA ALA A 194 -10.66 6.54 7.18
C ALA A 194 -10.37 7.07 5.78
N VAL A 195 -11.12 6.57 4.81
CA VAL A 195 -10.94 6.90 3.40
C VAL A 195 -11.06 8.40 3.16
N ASP A 196 -11.99 9.08 3.85
CA ASP A 196 -12.14 10.53 3.77
C ASP A 196 -10.87 11.30 4.14
N ARG A 197 -10.17 10.85 5.19
CA ARG A 197 -8.92 11.47 5.65
C ARG A 197 -7.79 11.15 4.67
N ARG A 198 -7.66 9.91 4.20
CA ARG A 198 -6.68 9.54 3.16
C ARG A 198 -6.84 10.37 1.90
N VAL A 199 -8.07 10.51 1.40
CA VAL A 199 -8.40 11.28 0.20
C VAL A 199 -8.05 12.75 0.40
N ALA A 200 -8.35 13.33 1.57
CA ALA A 200 -7.99 14.72 1.87
C ALA A 200 -6.47 14.94 1.85
N ILE A 201 -5.69 14.02 2.44
CA ILE A 201 -4.22 14.06 2.41
C ILE A 201 -3.72 13.99 0.96
N LEU A 202 -4.19 13.03 0.17
CA LEU A 202 -3.77 12.86 -1.22
C LEU A 202 -4.12 14.06 -2.10
N LEU A 203 -5.32 14.64 -1.94
CA LEU A 203 -5.70 15.86 -2.66
C LEU A 203 -4.76 17.01 -2.34
N ASN A 204 -4.41 17.21 -1.07
CA ASN A 204 -3.48 18.28 -0.69
C ASN A 204 -2.09 18.05 -1.31
N VAL A 205 -1.57 16.83 -1.21
CA VAL A 205 -0.30 16.44 -1.85
C VAL A 205 -0.33 16.70 -3.36
N LEU A 206 -1.36 16.24 -4.06
CA LEU A 206 -1.47 16.41 -5.50
C LEU A 206 -1.62 17.88 -5.92
N ARG A 207 -2.38 18.68 -5.16
CA ARG A 207 -2.52 20.14 -5.42
C ARG A 207 -1.20 20.89 -5.26
N GLU A 208 -0.36 20.47 -4.32
CA GLU A 208 0.99 21.04 -4.15
C GLU A 208 1.93 20.62 -5.28
N LEU A 209 1.80 19.37 -5.75
CA LEU A 209 2.63 18.82 -6.81
C LEU A 209 2.25 19.31 -8.21
N VAL A 210 1.02 19.80 -8.42
CA VAL A 210 0.52 20.31 -9.71
C VAL A 210 0.25 21.83 -9.62
N PRO A 211 1.19 22.69 -10.04
CA PRO A 211 1.00 24.13 -10.03
C PRO A 211 -0.19 24.56 -10.91
N GLY A 212 -1.09 25.38 -10.37
CA GLY A 212 -2.25 25.92 -11.11
C GLY A 212 -3.57 25.16 -10.95
N GLY A 213 -3.66 24.21 -10.02
CA GLY A 213 -4.93 23.65 -9.53
C GLY A 213 -5.78 24.71 -8.82
N ARG A 214 -6.38 25.65 -9.57
CA ARG A 214 -7.34 26.58 -8.98
C ARG A 214 -8.56 25.79 -8.51
N PRO A 215 -9.08 26.03 -7.29
CA PRO A 215 -10.41 25.54 -6.95
C PRO A 215 -11.38 26.06 -8.02
N LYS A 216 -12.29 25.20 -8.51
CA LYS A 216 -13.39 25.61 -9.39
C LYS A 216 -14.13 26.74 -8.67
N ARG A 217 -13.87 27.99 -9.07
CA ARG A 217 -14.71 29.12 -8.70
C ARG A 217 -16.08 28.84 -9.30
N THR A 218 -17.05 28.45 -8.48
CA THR A 218 -18.45 28.44 -8.89
C THR A 218 -18.82 29.89 -9.19
N PHE A 219 -19.04 30.19 -10.46
CA PHE A 219 -19.60 31.45 -10.93
C PHE A 219 -21.05 31.17 -11.35
N PRO A 220 -22.02 32.01 -10.96
CA PRO A 220 -21.87 33.24 -10.19
C PRO A 220 -21.70 32.98 -8.68
N PRO A 221 -21.11 33.92 -7.92
CA PRO A 221 -21.08 33.83 -6.46
C PRO A 221 -22.50 33.82 -5.88
N PRO A 222 -22.73 33.19 -4.72
CA PRO A 222 -23.99 33.34 -4.00
C PRO A 222 -24.19 34.83 -3.68
N PHE A 223 -25.22 35.38 -4.31
CA PHE A 223 -25.85 36.70 -4.15
C PHE A 223 -25.21 37.64 -3.12
N SER A 224 -24.62 38.74 -3.61
CA SER A 224 -24.43 39.95 -2.80
C SER A 224 -25.78 40.65 -2.69
N LEU A 225 -26.43 40.59 -1.52
CA LEU A 225 -27.51 41.51 -1.19
C LEU A 225 -26.87 42.87 -0.89
N ASN A 226 -26.93 43.78 -1.85
CA ASN A 226 -26.93 45.24 -1.66
C ASN A 226 -27.53 45.89 -2.91
#